data_AF-A0A7J7GKS4-F1
#
_entry.id   AF-A0A7J7GKS4-F1
#
_cell.length_a   1.000
_cell.length_b   1.000
_cell.length_c   1.000
_cell.angle_alpha   90.00
_cell.angle_beta   90.00
_cell.angle_gamma   90.00
#
_symmetry.space_group_name_H-M   'P 1'
#
loop_
_entity.id
_entity.type
_entity.pdbx_description
1 polymer ?
#
loop_
_entity_poly.entity_id
_entity_poly.type
_entity_poly.pdbx_seq_one_letter_code
_entity_poly.pdbx_strand_id
1 'polypeptide(L)'
;MQFHVCAILSLQGALDGGLDIPHSDKRFSGFSKDSKQLDAEVHSKYIYGGHVAAYMKILMEDEPEKYQSHFVEYIKRGIQPDGIEELYKKVHAAIHADPTQKKLRRSHQSSTRGKHQK
;
A
#
# COMPACT_ATOMS: atom_id res chain seq x y z
N MET A 1 9.81 -7.11 7.68
CA MET A 1 10.07 -5.70 7.28
C MET A 1 8.85 -5.03 6.63
N GLN A 2 7.91 -5.76 6.01
CA GLN A 2 6.74 -5.17 5.31
C GLN A 2 5.55 -4.77 6.20
N PHE A 3 5.46 -5.28 7.43
CA PHE A 3 4.35 -4.96 8.34
C PHE A 3 4.45 -3.58 9.00
N HIS A 4 5.66 -3.01 9.12
CA HIS A 4 5.84 -1.71 9.77
C HIS A 4 5.36 -0.55 8.89
N VAL A 5 5.60 -0.60 7.58
CA VAL A 5 5.28 0.48 6.64
C VAL A 5 3.77 0.69 6.47
N CYS A 6 2.97 -0.37 6.49
CA CYS A 6 1.51 -0.27 6.29
C CYS A 6 0.78 0.45 7.44
N ALA A 7 1.23 0.26 8.69
CA ALA A 7 0.63 0.89 9.86
C ALA A 7 0.83 2.41 9.88
N ILE A 8 2.00 2.88 9.41
CA ILE A 8 2.34 4.31 9.38
C ILE A 8 1.59 5.04 8.26
N LEU A 9 1.48 4.42 7.08
CA LEU A 9 0.66 4.95 5.98
C LEU A 9 -0.81 5.11 6.40
N SER A 10 -1.32 4.17 7.20
CA SER A 10 -2.67 4.26 7.77
C SER A 10 -2.79 5.43 8.76
N LEU A 11 -1.75 5.70 9.55
CA LEU A 11 -1.70 6.83 10.49
C LEU A 11 -1.68 8.17 9.75
N GLN A 12 -0.85 8.27 8.71
CA GLN A 12 -0.78 9.46 7.86
C GLN A 12 -2.12 9.72 7.17
N GLY A 13 -2.75 8.69 6.60
CA GLY A 13 -4.08 8.83 5.99
C GLY A 13 -5.16 9.29 6.97
N ALA A 14 -5.06 8.93 8.26
CA ALA A 14 -5.97 9.42 9.29
C ALA A 14 -5.70 10.90 9.65
N LEU A 15 -4.43 11.29 9.75
CA LEU A 15 -4.02 12.68 9.96
C LEU A 15 -4.44 13.57 8.78
N ASP A 16 -4.19 13.14 7.54
CA ASP A 16 -4.58 13.82 6.30
C ASP A 16 -6.12 13.91 6.16
N GLY A 17 -6.84 12.96 6.73
CA GLY A 17 -8.31 12.97 6.86
C GLY A 17 -8.84 13.86 7.99
N GLY A 18 -7.97 14.57 8.72
CA GLY A 18 -8.34 15.52 9.78
C GLY A 18 -8.48 14.90 11.18
N LEU A 19 -8.05 13.66 11.39
CA LEU A 19 -8.06 13.02 12.70
C LEU A 19 -6.74 13.29 13.43
N ASP A 20 -6.80 14.04 14.53
CA ASP A 20 -5.60 14.33 15.34
C ASP A 20 -5.22 13.10 16.20
N ILE A 21 -4.07 12.49 15.89
CA ILE A 21 -3.53 11.33 16.59
C ILE A 21 -2.15 11.68 17.15
N PRO A 22 -1.91 11.52 18.46
CA PRO A 22 -0.58 11.74 19.02
C PRO A 22 0.40 10.69 18.48
N HIS A 23 1.41 11.12 17.74
CA HIS A 23 2.37 10.25 17.06
C HIS A 23 3.82 10.73 17.21
N SER A 24 4.76 9.87 16.81
CA SER A 24 6.19 10.21 16.78
C SER A 24 6.77 9.98 15.38
N ASP A 25 7.47 10.98 14.87
CA ASP A 25 8.08 11.01 13.53
C ASP A 25 9.12 9.90 13.31
N LYS A 26 9.63 9.32 14.40
CA LYS A 26 10.68 8.28 14.39
C LYS A 26 10.33 7.02 13.62
N ARG A 27 9.04 6.77 13.39
CA ARG A 27 8.56 5.59 12.68
C ARG A 27 8.39 5.84 11.19
N PHE A 28 8.35 7.09 10.73
CA PHE A 28 8.06 7.42 9.35
C PHE A 28 9.19 7.08 8.37
N SER A 29 8.81 6.75 7.15
CA SER A 29 9.75 6.56 6.03
C SER A 29 10.44 7.88 5.71
N GLY A 30 11.77 7.88 5.62
CA GLY A 30 12.56 9.11 5.43
C GLY A 30 12.98 9.81 6.72
N PHE A 31 12.68 9.26 7.90
CA PHE A 31 13.18 9.80 9.16
C PHE A 31 14.68 9.49 9.35
N SER A 32 15.51 10.54 9.39
CA SER A 32 16.91 10.40 9.78
C SER A 32 17.07 10.62 11.28
N LYS A 33 17.71 9.67 11.96
CA LYS A 33 17.97 9.75 13.41
C LYS A 33 18.95 10.88 13.75
N ASP A 34 19.79 11.26 12.80
CA ASP A 34 20.88 12.23 13.00
C ASP A 34 20.36 13.67 12.87
N SER A 35 19.58 13.96 11.82
CA SER A 35 18.98 15.28 11.64
C SER A 35 17.66 15.46 12.40
N LYS A 36 17.06 14.37 12.92
CA LYS A 36 15.70 14.32 13.49
C LYS A 36 14.65 14.95 12.57
N GLN A 37 14.94 14.99 11.27
CA GLN A 37 14.08 15.53 10.24
C GLN A 37 13.53 14.40 9.39
N LEU A 38 12.29 14.60 8.96
CA LEU A 38 11.56 13.68 8.11
C LEU A 38 11.67 14.22 6.68
N ASP A 39 12.28 13.44 5.80
CA ASP A 39 12.34 13.78 4.38
C ASP A 39 10.98 13.55 3.73
N ALA A 40 10.28 14.64 3.45
CA ALA A 40 8.95 14.64 2.83
C ALA A 40 8.96 14.00 1.43
N GLU A 41 10.08 14.08 0.71
CA GLU A 41 10.18 13.51 -0.63
C GLU A 41 10.21 11.99 -0.59
N VAL A 42 11.00 11.43 0.34
CA VAL A 42 11.02 9.98 0.59
C VAL A 42 9.67 9.53 1.12
N HIS A 43 9.07 10.28 2.05
CA HIS A 43 7.77 9.91 2.61
C HIS A 43 6.67 9.85 1.53
N SER A 44 6.59 10.87 0.67
CA SER A 44 5.67 10.92 -0.47
C SER A 44 5.88 9.77 -1.46
N LYS A 45 7.13 9.43 -1.79
CA LYS A 45 7.44 8.27 -2.65
C LYS A 45 6.92 6.95 -2.07
N TYR A 46 6.90 6.80 -0.75
CA TYR A 46 6.33 5.62 -0.11
C TYR A 46 4.80 5.60 -0.14
N ILE A 47 4.15 6.76 -0.01
CA ILE A 47 2.68 6.90 -0.09
C ILE A 47 2.19 6.51 -1.49
N TYR A 48 2.80 7.04 -2.54
CA TYR A 48 2.40 6.79 -3.92
C TYR A 48 2.94 5.47 -4.51
N GLY A 49 3.52 4.59 -3.68
CA GLY A 49 3.99 3.29 -4.13
C GLY A 49 5.24 3.32 -5.02
N GLY A 50 6.03 4.40 -5.01
CA GLY A 50 7.25 4.53 -5.81
C GLY A 50 8.29 3.42 -5.54
N HIS A 51 8.37 2.93 -4.30
CA HIS A 51 9.21 1.77 -3.96
C HIS A 51 8.73 0.46 -4.61
N VAL A 52 7.42 0.30 -4.78
CA VAL A 52 6.83 -0.86 -5.48
C VAL A 52 7.12 -0.77 -6.97
N ALA A 53 6.95 0.41 -7.56
CA ALA A 53 7.28 0.65 -8.96
C ALA A 53 8.77 0.41 -9.26
N ALA A 54 9.67 0.86 -8.37
CA ALA A 54 11.10 0.59 -8.48
C ALA A 54 11.41 -0.91 -8.38
N TYR A 55 10.78 -1.61 -7.43
CA TYR A 55 10.96 -3.06 -7.28
C TYR A 55 10.43 -3.86 -8.47
N MET A 56 9.30 -3.42 -9.06
CA MET A 56 8.78 -4.01 -10.30
C MET A 56 9.76 -3.84 -11.46
N LYS A 57 10.35 -2.65 -11.64
CA LYS A 57 11.34 -2.39 -12.70
C LYS A 57 12.56 -3.28 -12.55
N ILE A 58 13.11 -3.38 -11.35
CA ILE A 58 14.27 -4.24 -11.06
C ILE A 58 13.94 -5.71 -11.37
N LEU A 59 12.80 -6.22 -10.89
CA LEU A 59 12.42 -7.61 -11.14
C LEU A 59 12.10 -7.90 -12.62
N MET A 60 11.62 -6.91 -13.37
CA MET A 60 11.41 -7.07 -14.81
C MET A 60 12.72 -7.23 -15.58
N GLU A 61 13.78 -6.55 -15.16
CA GLU A 61 15.10 -6.61 -15.79
C GLU A 61 15.94 -7.79 -15.30
N ASP A 62 16.01 -8.01 -13.99
CA ASP A 62 16.89 -9.02 -13.38
C ASP A 62 16.27 -10.43 -13.40
N GLU A 63 14.98 -10.57 -13.07
CA GLU A 63 14.33 -11.86 -12.81
C GLU A 63 12.84 -11.88 -13.21
N PRO A 64 12.51 -12.01 -14.51
CA PRO A 64 11.13 -11.93 -15.00
C PRO A 64 10.22 -13.05 -14.46
N GLU A 65 10.78 -14.20 -14.06
CA GLU A 65 10.02 -15.29 -13.43
C GLU A 65 9.48 -14.89 -12.05
N LYS A 66 10.29 -14.20 -11.25
CA LYS A 66 9.85 -13.65 -9.96
C LYS A 66 8.85 -12.52 -10.15
N TYR A 67 9.02 -11.69 -11.18
CA TYR A 67 8.02 -10.68 -11.52
C TYR A 67 6.65 -11.30 -11.79
N GLN A 68 6.58 -12.35 -12.60
CA GLN A 68 5.31 -13.03 -12.88
C GLN A 68 4.69 -13.64 -11.63
N SER A 69 5.46 -14.24 -10.73
CA SER A 69 4.93 -14.85 -9.50
C SER A 69 4.49 -13.83 -8.45
N HIS A 70 5.22 -12.72 -8.28
CA HIS A 70 4.86 -11.67 -7.32
C HIS A 70 3.73 -10.76 -7.82
N PHE A 71 3.67 -10.49 -9.13
CA PHE A 71 2.76 -9.51 -9.72
C PHE A 71 1.65 -10.11 -10.59
N VAL A 72 1.27 -11.37 -10.37
CA VAL A 72 0.19 -12.05 -11.12
C VAL A 72 -1.07 -11.20 -11.23
N GLU A 73 -1.54 -10.61 -10.12
CA GLU A 73 -2.75 -9.78 -10.12
C GLU A 73 -2.58 -8.44 -10.84
N TYR A 74 -1.37 -7.86 -10.78
CA TYR A 74 -1.06 -6.61 -11.49
C TYR A 74 -1.05 -6.85 -13.00
N ILE A 75 -0.47 -7.96 -13.45
CA ILE A 75 -0.49 -8.40 -14.84
C ILE A 75 -1.92 -8.64 -15.32
N LYS A 76 -2.74 -9.34 -14.53
CA LYS A 76 -4.17 -9.57 -14.85
C LYS A 76 -4.97 -8.28 -14.99
N ARG A 77 -4.62 -7.24 -14.22
CA ARG A 77 -5.28 -5.93 -14.24
C ARG A 77 -4.63 -4.94 -15.21
N GLY A 78 -3.53 -5.31 -15.88
CA GLY A 78 -2.80 -4.43 -16.79
C GLY A 78 -2.11 -3.25 -16.10
N ILE A 79 -1.75 -3.38 -14.81
CA ILE A 79 -1.12 -2.31 -14.04
C ILE A 79 0.39 -2.34 -14.29
N GLN A 80 0.93 -1.26 -14.84
CA GLN A 80 2.35 -1.08 -15.08
C GLN A 80 3.03 -0.26 -13.97
N PRO A 81 4.36 -0.40 -13.78
CA PRO A 81 5.09 0.33 -12.73
C PRO A 81 4.89 1.85 -12.82
N ASP A 82 4.88 2.42 -14.03
CA ASP A 82 4.66 3.87 -14.21
C ASP A 82 3.20 4.30 -13.93
N GLY A 83 2.25 3.37 -14.03
CA GLY A 83 0.83 3.63 -13.76
C GLY A 83 0.44 3.55 -12.28
N ILE A 84 1.32 3.08 -11.40
CA ILE A 84 1.04 2.91 -9.96
C ILE A 84 0.81 4.26 -9.28
N GLU A 85 1.67 5.24 -9.55
CA GLU A 85 1.57 6.57 -8.93
C GLU A 85 0.25 7.27 -9.30
N GLU A 86 -0.14 7.21 -10.57
CA GLU A 86 -1.42 7.77 -11.04
C GLU A 86 -2.62 7.06 -10.43
N LEU A 87 -2.55 5.73 -10.30
CA LEU A 87 -3.63 4.93 -9.71
C LEU A 87 -3.86 5.35 -8.26
N TYR A 88 -2.80 5.48 -7.45
CA TYR A 88 -2.93 5.92 -6.07
C TYR A 88 -3.49 7.34 -5.94
N LYS A 89 -3.03 8.28 -6.78
CA LYS A 89 -3.60 9.65 -6.81
C LYS A 89 -5.10 9.66 -7.13
N LYS A 90 -5.53 8.87 -8.11
CA LYS A 90 -6.96 8.72 -8.47
C LYS A 90 -7.77 8.12 -7.31
N VAL A 91 -7.22 7.13 -6.62
CA VAL A 91 -7.86 6.51 -5.45
C VAL A 91 -7.99 7.51 -4.30
N HIS A 92 -6.94 8.27 -3.98
CA HIS A 92 -7.01 9.30 -2.94
C HIS A 92 -8.05 10.37 -3.26
N ALA A 93 -8.11 10.84 -4.52
CA ALA A 93 -9.12 11.79 -4.96
C ALA A 93 -10.55 11.22 -4.85
N ALA A 94 -10.75 9.96 -5.23
CA ALA A 94 -12.05 9.30 -5.12
C ALA A 94 -12.51 9.13 -3.66
N ILE A 95 -11.59 8.80 -2.74
CA ILE A 95 -11.90 8.68 -1.30
C ILE A 95 -12.24 10.06 -0.69
N HIS A 96 -11.54 11.11 -1.09
CA HIS A 96 -11.86 12.49 -0.68
C HIS A 96 -13.22 12.95 -1.19
N ALA A 97 -13.59 12.57 -2.42
CA ALA A 97 -14.87 12.93 -3.02
C ALA A 97 -16.05 12.17 -2.39
N ASP A 98 -15.88 10.87 -2.15
CA ASP A 98 -16.92 9.99 -1.61
C ASP A 98 -16.40 9.16 -0.43
N PRO A 99 -16.39 9.71 0.80
CA PRO A 99 -15.92 9.00 2.00
C PRO A 99 -16.88 7.91 2.49
N THR A 100 -17.88 7.54 1.69
CA THR A 100 -18.98 6.66 2.11
C THR A 100 -18.56 5.20 2.06
N GLN A 101 -18.68 4.49 3.19
CA GLN A 101 -18.42 3.05 3.23
C GLN A 101 -19.48 2.28 2.44
N LYS A 102 -19.07 1.64 1.34
CA LYS A 102 -19.95 0.75 0.58
C LYS A 102 -20.21 -0.53 1.41
N LYS A 103 -21.39 -0.63 2.00
CA LYS A 103 -21.83 -1.80 2.80
C LYS A 103 -21.92 -3.03 1.89
N LEU A 104 -20.90 -3.88 1.90
CA LEU A 104 -20.95 -5.19 1.26
C LEU A 104 -21.85 -6.12 2.09
N ARG A 105 -23.01 -6.51 1.55
CA ARG A 105 -23.79 -7.65 2.06
C ARG A 105 -22.93 -8.90 1.88
N ARG A 106 -22.25 -9.34 2.95
CA ARG A 106 -21.63 -10.66 2.99
C ARG A 106 -22.75 -11.71 2.97
N SER A 107 -22.91 -12.42 1.85
CA SER A 107 -23.58 -13.72 1.90
C SER A 107 -22.67 -14.65 2.70
N HIS A 108 -23.17 -15.21 3.80
CA HIS A 108 -22.43 -16.17 4.61
C HIS A 108 -22.09 -17.38 3.74
N GLN A 109 -20.86 -17.47 3.22
CA GLN A 109 -20.35 -18.74 2.74
C GLN A 109 -19.90 -19.53 3.97
N SER A 110 -20.73 -20.49 4.37
CA SER A 110 -20.38 -21.48 5.38
C SER A 110 -19.19 -22.29 4.89
N SER A 111 -18.01 -22.03 5.47
CA SER A 111 -16.84 -22.89 5.28
C SER A 111 -17.14 -24.25 5.94
N THR A 112 -17.41 -25.28 5.13
CA THR A 112 -17.48 -26.66 5.61
C THR A 112 -16.06 -27.12 5.95
N ARG A 113 -15.73 -27.10 7.25
CA ARG A 113 -14.50 -27.68 7.80
C ARG A 113 -14.46 -29.17 7.45
N GLY A 114 -13.54 -29.56 6.57
CA GLY A 114 -13.31 -30.96 6.20
C GLY A 114 -13.06 -31.80 7.46
N LYS A 115 -13.90 -32.82 7.67
CA LYS A 115 -13.62 -33.87 8.65
C LYS A 115 -12.48 -34.71 8.07
N HIS A 116 -11.32 -34.68 8.72
CA HIS A 116 -10.28 -35.67 8.49
C HIS A 116 -10.85 -37.03 8.90
N GLN A 117 -10.90 -37.97 7.98
CA GLN A 117 -11.53 -39.27 8.15
C GLN A 117 -10.45 -40.36 8.13
N LYS A 118 -10.46 -41.15 9.21
CA LYS A 118 -9.73 -42.39 9.51
C LYS A 118 -8.28 -42.26 9.98
#